data_AF-A0A7C0YZL1-F1
#
_entry.id   AF-A0A7C0YZL1-F1
#
_cell.length_a   1.000
_cell.length_b   1.000
_cell.length_c   1.000
_cell.angle_alpha   90.00
_cell.angle_beta   90.00
_cell.angle_gamma   90.00
#
_symmetry.space_group_name_H-M   'P 1'
#
loop_
_entity.id
_entity.type
_entity.pdbx_description
1 polymer ?
#
loop_
_entity_poly.entity_id
_entity_poly.type
_entity_poly.pdbx_seq_one_letter_code
_entity_poly.pdbx_strand_id
1 'polypeptide(L)'
;MPPKRDEFEKIKRIVKVLLANPEGIWLRRLSKEAKLPLSTVHYYLEFKIPNLVDNIGARNEKGHFFGIRLIRLKKGVISQLSSGNFEKNLKKLLTT
;
A
#
# COMPACT_ATOMS: atom_id res chain seq x y z
N MET A 1 3.32 17.98 1.32
CA MET A 1 4.73 17.96 0.88
C MET A 1 4.98 16.65 0.15
N PRO A 2 5.54 16.66 -1.08
CA PRO A 2 5.80 15.42 -1.81
C PRO A 2 6.82 14.53 -1.06
N PRO A 3 6.69 13.19 -1.14
CA PRO A 3 7.61 12.29 -0.47
C PRO A 3 9.05 12.46 -0.97
N LYS A 4 10.03 12.26 -0.09
CA LYS A 4 11.45 12.19 -0.50
C LYS A 4 11.63 11.07 -1.54
N ARG A 5 12.65 11.17 -2.41
CA ARG A 5 12.89 10.19 -3.49
C ARG A 5 12.89 8.74 -2.99
N ASP A 6 13.59 8.46 -1.90
CA ASP A 6 13.67 7.12 -1.31
C ASP A 6 12.33 6.63 -0.73
N GLU A 7 11.52 7.56 -0.25
CA GLU A 7 10.18 7.27 0.27
C GLU A 7 9.21 6.91 -0.87
N PHE A 8 9.30 7.64 -1.98
CA PHE A 8 8.51 7.34 -3.17
C PHE A 8 8.84 5.97 -3.76
N GLU A 9 10.11 5.58 -3.82
CA GLU A 9 10.51 4.25 -4.33
C GLU A 9 10.00 3.12 -3.43
N LYS A 10 9.94 3.31 -2.10
CA LYS A 10 9.34 2.35 -1.17
C LYS A 10 7.83 2.21 -1.42
N ILE A 11 7.11 3.33 -1.54
CA ILE A 11 5.67 3.34 -1.86
C ILE A 11 5.42 2.63 -3.19
N LYS A 12 6.18 2.98 -4.22
CA LYS A 12 6.10 2.40 -5.56
C LYS A 12 6.25 0.89 -5.53
N ARG A 13 7.20 0.35 -4.76
CA ARG A 13 7.38 -1.11 -4.60
C ARG A 13 6.17 -1.76 -3.95
N ILE A 14 5.65 -1.19 -2.86
CA ILE A 14 4.44 -1.70 -2.19
C ILE A 14 3.26 -1.70 -3.16
N VAL A 15 3.00 -0.56 -3.81
CA VAL A 15 1.87 -0.37 -4.71
C VAL A 15 1.96 -1.31 -5.92
N LYS A 16 3.14 -1.51 -6.52
CA LYS A 16 3.32 -2.46 -7.63
C LYS A 16 2.95 -3.89 -7.24
N VAL A 17 3.35 -4.34 -6.04
CA VAL A 17 2.98 -5.68 -5.54
C VAL A 17 1.47 -5.77 -5.35
N LEU A 18 0.84 -4.73 -4.80
CA LEU A 18 -0.62 -4.71 -4.63
C LEU A 18 -1.38 -4.68 -5.96
N LEU A 19 -0.86 -3.99 -7.00
CA LEU A 19 -1.44 -4.01 -8.35
C LEU A 19 -1.37 -5.40 -8.97
N ALA A 20 -0.29 -6.13 -8.74
CA ALA A 20 -0.15 -7.51 -9.21
C ALA A 20 -1.06 -8.51 -8.45
N ASN A 21 -1.62 -8.10 -7.29
CA ASN A 21 -2.49 -8.91 -6.44
C ASN A 21 -3.81 -8.16 -6.15
N PRO A 22 -4.70 -7.98 -7.14
CA PRO A 22 -5.89 -7.13 -7.02
C PRO A 22 -6.90 -7.62 -5.97
N GLU A 23 -6.98 -8.94 -5.75
CA GLU A 23 -7.81 -9.55 -4.70
C GLU A 23 -7.27 -9.32 -3.28
N GLY A 24 -6.01 -8.87 -3.19
CA GLY A 24 -5.30 -8.62 -1.95
C GLY A 24 -4.22 -9.66 -1.66
N ILE A 25 -3.34 -9.28 -0.75
CA ILE A 25 -2.17 -10.05 -0.34
C ILE A 25 -1.96 -9.92 1.16
N TRP A 26 -1.54 -11.00 1.80
CA TRP A 26 -1.20 -10.98 3.23
C TRP A 26 -0.02 -10.05 3.50
N LEU A 27 -0.09 -9.25 4.56
CA LEU A 27 0.95 -8.26 4.91
C LEU A 27 2.38 -8.86 4.95
N ARG A 28 2.53 -10.07 5.49
CA ARG A 28 3.83 -10.78 5.54
C ARG A 28 4.34 -11.13 4.14
N ARG A 29 3.46 -11.55 3.23
CA ARG A 29 3.80 -11.87 1.85
C ARG A 29 4.13 -10.59 1.06
N LEU A 30 3.34 -9.52 1.27
CA LEU A 30 3.60 -8.20 0.73
C LEU A 30 4.99 -7.69 1.11
N SER A 31 5.39 -7.83 2.38
CA SER A 31 6.74 -7.46 2.84
C SER A 31 7.85 -8.22 2.11
N LYS A 32 7.68 -9.53 1.92
CA LYS A 32 8.64 -10.37 1.18
C LYS A 32 8.74 -9.96 -0.29
N GLU A 33 7.60 -9.82 -0.98
CA GLU A 33 7.57 -9.47 -2.41
C GLU A 33 8.03 -8.04 -2.68
N ALA A 34 7.66 -7.10 -1.80
CA ALA A 34 8.15 -5.73 -1.88
C ALA A 34 9.64 -5.62 -1.51
N LYS A 35 10.25 -6.67 -0.94
CA LYS A 35 11.60 -6.72 -0.34
C LYS A 35 11.85 -5.59 0.66
N LEU A 36 10.88 -5.34 1.53
CA LEU A 36 10.93 -4.29 2.57
C LEU A 36 10.68 -4.92 3.95
N PRO A 37 11.29 -4.39 5.03
CA PRO A 37 10.99 -4.85 6.38
C PRO A 37 9.49 -4.75 6.69
N LEU A 38 8.98 -5.71 7.47
CA LEU A 38 7.56 -5.77 7.82
C LEU A 38 7.09 -4.49 8.51
N SER A 39 7.91 -3.95 9.43
CA SER A 39 7.67 -2.67 10.11
C SER A 39 7.58 -1.50 9.13
N THR A 40 8.44 -1.48 8.11
CA THR A 40 8.38 -0.48 7.04
C THR A 40 7.08 -0.59 6.28
N VAL A 41 6.71 -1.77 5.78
CA VAL A 41 5.45 -1.92 5.03
C VAL A 41 4.25 -1.51 5.88
N HIS A 42 4.22 -1.92 7.14
CA HIS A 42 3.19 -1.51 8.11
C HIS A 42 3.10 0.02 8.24
N TYR A 43 4.24 0.68 8.49
CA TYR A 43 4.30 2.14 8.61
C TYR A 43 3.74 2.85 7.37
N TYR A 44 4.12 2.39 6.18
CA TYR A 44 3.64 3.02 4.94
C TYR A 44 2.14 2.83 4.74
N LEU A 45 1.63 1.62 4.97
CA LEU A 45 0.20 1.34 4.80
C LEU A 45 -0.69 2.13 5.78
N GLU A 46 -0.21 2.37 7.01
CA GLU A 46 -0.99 3.09 8.02
C GLU A 46 -0.84 4.61 7.93
N PHE A 47 0.37 5.11 7.66
CA PHE A 47 0.66 6.54 7.82
C PHE A 47 0.94 7.27 6.51
N LYS A 48 1.29 6.56 5.43
CA LYS A 48 1.71 7.19 4.16
C LYS A 48 0.73 7.00 3.02
N ILE A 49 0.11 5.82 2.94
CA ILE A 49 -0.85 5.49 1.89
C ILE A 49 -2.17 4.88 2.41
N PRO A 50 -2.71 5.27 3.58
CA PRO A 50 -3.96 4.68 4.10
C PRO A 50 -5.15 4.93 3.16
N ASN A 51 -5.12 6.03 2.41
CA ASN A 51 -6.19 6.37 1.47
C ASN A 51 -6.18 5.49 0.21
N LEU A 52 -5.07 4.83 -0.10
CA LEU A 52 -4.91 4.05 -1.32
C LEU A 52 -5.31 2.58 -1.16
N VAL A 53 -5.33 2.08 0.08
CA VAL A 53 -5.47 0.65 0.39
C VAL A 53 -6.69 0.37 1.26
N ASP A 54 -7.25 -0.81 1.09
CA ASP A 54 -8.11 -1.44 2.09
C ASP A 54 -7.25 -2.37 2.95
N ASN A 55 -7.45 -2.27 4.27
CA ASN A 55 -6.75 -3.08 5.26
C ASN A 55 -7.76 -3.92 6.03
N ILE A 56 -7.83 -5.20 5.68
CA ILE A 56 -8.82 -6.14 6.17
C ILE A 56 -8.12 -7.10 7.12
N GLY A 57 -8.55 -7.14 8.38
CA GLY A 57 -7.93 -8.00 9.38
C GLY A 57 -8.61 -7.86 10.73
N ALA A 58 -8.24 -8.74 11.66
CA ALA A 58 -8.74 -8.68 13.03
C ALA A 58 -8.21 -7.43 13.74
N ARG A 59 -9.10 -6.75 14.46
CA ARG A 59 -8.79 -5.57 15.27
C ARG A 59 -9.12 -5.85 16.73
N ASN A 60 -8.26 -5.39 17.64
CA ASN A 60 -8.53 -5.49 19.07
C ASN A 60 -9.56 -4.44 19.51
N GLU A 61 -9.92 -4.45 20.78
CA GLU A 61 -10.88 -3.49 21.39
C GLU A 61 -10.43 -2.02 21.24
N LYS A 62 -9.13 -1.78 21.04
CA LYS A 62 -8.54 -0.46 20.80
C LYS A 62 -8.48 -0.08 19.30
N GLY A 63 -9.00 -0.92 18.42
CA GLY A 63 -9.01 -0.71 16.97
C GLY A 63 -7.69 -1.00 16.25
N HIS A 64 -6.67 -1.50 16.96
CA HIS A 64 -5.38 -1.86 16.37
C HIS A 64 -5.44 -3.25 15.72
N PHE A 65 -4.83 -3.38 14.55
CA PHE A 65 -4.76 -4.66 13.88
C PHE A 65 -3.84 -5.64 14.62
N PHE A 66 -4.31 -6.88 14.79
CA PHE A 66 -3.50 -7.97 15.33
C PHE A 66 -3.62 -9.22 14.45
N GLY A 67 -2.54 -10.01 14.39
CA GLY A 67 -2.52 -11.25 13.62
C GLY A 67 -2.49 -11.05 12.10
N ILE A 68 -3.42 -11.70 11.40
CA ILE A 68 -3.43 -11.80 9.93
C ILE A 68 -4.12 -10.57 9.32
N ARG A 69 -3.48 -9.93 8.34
CA ARG A 69 -3.99 -8.76 7.61
C ARG A 69 -3.89 -8.97 6.11
N LEU A 70 -5.02 -8.89 5.42
CA LEU A 70 -5.15 -8.84 3.97
C LEU A 70 -5.15 -7.38 3.52
N ILE A 71 -4.24 -7.06 2.60
CA ILE A 71 -4.07 -5.70 2.06
C ILE A 71 -4.37 -5.73 0.58
N ARG A 72 -5.22 -4.81 0.11
CA ARG A 72 -5.49 -4.61 -1.33
C ARG A 72 -5.57 -3.13 -1.67
N LEU A 73 -5.40 -2.78 -2.94
CA LEU A 73 -5.68 -1.42 -3.40
C LEU A 73 -7.19 -1.20 -3.49
N LYS A 74 -7.65 0.02 -3.23
CA LYS A 74 -9.03 0.39 -3.48
C LYS A 74 -9.34 0.29 -4.99
N LYS A 75 -10.54 -0.14 -5.35
CA LYS A 75 -10.95 -0.33 -6.76
C LYS A 75 -10.69 0.91 -7.63
N GLY A 76 -11.05 2.11 -7.15
CA GLY A 76 -10.80 3.37 -7.86
C GLY A 76 -9.32 3.70 -8.06
N VAL A 77 -8.45 3.25 -7.14
CA VAL A 77 -6.99 3.44 -7.25
C VAL A 77 -6.40 2.50 -8.29
N ILE A 78 -6.87 1.25 -8.36
CA ILE A 78 -6.44 0.28 -9.38
C ILE A 78 -6.72 0.87 -10.78
N SER A 79 -7.95 1.32 -11.04
CA SER A 79 -8.31 1.89 -12.35
C SER A 79 -7.41 3.07 -12.75
N GLN A 80 -7.10 3.97 -11.81
CA GLN A 80 -6.23 5.13 -12.08
C GLN A 80 -4.76 4.74 -12.31
N LEU A 81 -4.27 3.72 -11.62
CA LEU A 81 -2.88 3.28 -11.75
C LEU A 81 -2.66 2.38 -12.98
N SER A 82 -3.70 1.69 -13.45
CA SER A 82 -3.67 0.89 -14.69
C SER A 82 -3.76 1.74 -15.96
N SER A 83 -4.31 2.96 -15.88
CA SER A 83 -4.46 3.85 -17.05
C SER A 83 -3.21 4.73 -17.26
N GLY A 84 -2.31 4.32 -18.15
CA GLY A 84 -1.20 5.17 -18.62
C GLY A 84 0.02 5.23 -17.67
N ASN A 85 0.57 6.42 -17.44
CA ASN A 85 1.84 6.58 -16.73
C ASN A 85 1.67 6.39 -15.21
N PHE A 86 1.91 5.16 -14.76
CA PHE A 86 1.86 4.71 -13.37
C PHE A 86 2.49 5.69 -12.37
N GLU A 87 3.71 6.18 -12.64
CA GLU A 87 4.43 7.03 -11.68
C GLU A 87 3.79 8.40 -11.53
N LYS A 88 3.32 8.99 -12.63
CA LYS A 88 2.63 10.28 -12.63
C LYS A 88 1.31 10.17 -11.84
N ASN A 89 0.56 9.10 -12.06
CA ASN A 89 -0.73 8.87 -11.39
C ASN A 89 -0.53 8.60 -9.90
N LEU A 90 0.48 7.80 -9.54
CA LEU A 90 0.82 7.54 -8.14
C LEU A 90 1.23 8.84 -7.43
N LYS A 91 2.04 9.70 -8.06
CA LYS A 91 2.39 11.01 -7.47
C LYS A 91 1.14 11.85 -7.21
N LYS A 92 0.21 11.91 -8.17
CA LYS A 92 -1.05 12.66 -8.04
C LYS A 92 -1.87 12.16 -6.84
N LEU A 93 -1.98 10.84 -6.69
CA LEU A 93 -2.69 10.18 -5.59
C LEU A 93 -2.06 10.42 -4.20
N LEU A 94 -0.74 10.67 -4.14
CA LEU A 94 -0.04 10.95 -2.88
C LEU A 94 -0.09 12.44 -2.48
N THR A 95 -0.41 13.33 -3.41
CA THR A 95 -0.59 14.77 -3.17
C THR A 95 -2.04 15.19 -2.93
N THR A 96 -2.98 14.25 -3.10
CA THR A 96 -4.42 14.47 -2.84
C THR A 96 -4.71 14.16 -1.37
#